data_AF-A0A1Y1M6U6-F1
#
_entry.id   AF-A0A1Y1M6U6-F1
#
_cell.length_a   1.000
_cell.length_b   1.000
_cell.length_c   1.000
_cell.angle_alpha   90.00
_cell.angle_beta   90.00
_cell.angle_gamma   90.00
#
_symmetry.space_group_name_H-M   'P 1'
#
loop_
_entity.id
_entity.type
_entity.pdbx_description
1 polymer ?
#
loop_
_entity_poly.entity_id
_entity_poly.type
_entity_poly.pdbx_seq_one_letter_code
_entity_poly.pdbx_strand_id
1 'polypeptide(L)'
;KTSGSKTKRTSTATKEKKKKKKTTKKAAAPKRKTKKVLTPEEKEKADLRELKKMALLKGPTRLPESAWAVYVTNNIGAGEGKVTERIKGVSSRFAELSESEKEGLKSTAQSNHDANKNTRQQWVESHPVEAIYIANIARRRLARKTNKSRLYLIHDERLPKRARTAYALFIKSRFSQVNSQSGS
;
A
#
# COMPACT_ATOMS: atom_id res chain seq x y z
N LYS A 1 -87.71 -34.55 -20.64
CA LYS A 1 -89.06 -33.95 -20.54
C LYS A 1 -89.13 -33.17 -19.23
N THR A 2 -89.44 -31.87 -19.33
CA THR A 2 -90.25 -31.04 -18.39
C THR A 2 -89.98 -31.18 -16.88
N SER A 3 -89.34 -30.19 -16.26
CA SER A 3 -89.96 -29.03 -15.59
C SER A 3 -90.20 -29.26 -14.10
N GLY A 4 -89.67 -28.36 -13.26
CA GLY A 4 -89.94 -28.37 -11.83
C GLY A 4 -89.55 -27.05 -11.18
N SER A 5 -90.42 -26.06 -11.31
CA SER A 5 -90.39 -24.83 -10.51
C SER A 5 -90.79 -25.14 -9.07
N LYS A 6 -90.02 -24.68 -8.07
CA LYS A 6 -90.58 -24.40 -6.75
C LYS A 6 -89.85 -23.29 -6.01
N THR A 7 -90.61 -22.22 -5.82
CA THR A 7 -90.44 -21.05 -4.98
C THR A 7 -90.16 -21.41 -3.51
N LYS A 8 -89.41 -20.55 -2.79
CA LYS A 8 -89.88 -19.79 -1.60
C LYS A 8 -88.91 -19.72 -0.40
N ARG A 9 -88.73 -18.47 0.08
CA ARG A 9 -88.46 -17.99 1.45
C ARG A 9 -87.01 -17.87 1.97
N THR A 10 -86.56 -16.61 1.97
CA THR A 10 -86.13 -15.81 3.13
C THR A 10 -85.25 -16.46 4.21
N SER A 11 -84.01 -15.98 4.28
CA SER A 11 -83.31 -15.78 5.56
C SER A 11 -82.30 -14.63 5.44
N THR A 12 -82.66 -13.54 6.10
CA THR A 12 -81.80 -12.71 6.96
C THR A 12 -80.37 -12.38 6.49
N ALA A 13 -80.23 -11.10 6.13
CA ALA A 13 -78.97 -10.41 5.98
C ALA A 13 -78.08 -10.56 7.22
N THR A 14 -76.91 -11.14 7.02
CA THR A 14 -75.76 -10.94 7.92
C THR A 14 -74.60 -10.42 7.06
N LYS A 15 -74.17 -9.19 7.36
CA LYS A 15 -73.09 -8.46 6.71
C LYS A 15 -71.77 -9.23 6.81
N GLU A 16 -71.41 -9.94 5.75
CA GLU A 16 -70.05 -10.44 5.58
C GLU A 16 -69.22 -9.37 4.84
N LYS A 17 -68.30 -8.74 5.57
CA LYS A 17 -67.34 -7.77 5.01
C LYS A 17 -66.47 -8.47 3.97
N LYS A 18 -66.82 -8.33 2.69
CA LYS A 18 -65.93 -8.65 1.56
C LYS A 18 -64.62 -7.88 1.72
N LYS A 19 -63.56 -8.60 2.07
CA LYS A 19 -62.17 -8.14 1.99
C LYS A 19 -61.94 -7.59 0.58
N LYS A 20 -61.75 -6.26 0.47
CA LYS A 20 -61.23 -5.64 -0.74
C LYS A 20 -59.93 -6.35 -1.11
N LYS A 21 -59.92 -7.02 -2.25
CA LYS A 21 -58.73 -7.56 -2.91
C LYS A 21 -57.81 -6.36 -3.17
N LYS A 22 -56.84 -6.16 -2.27
CA LYS A 22 -55.82 -5.12 -2.39
C LYS A 22 -55.06 -5.47 -3.66
N THR A 23 -55.23 -4.67 -4.69
CA THR A 23 -54.38 -4.68 -5.87
C THR A 23 -52.94 -4.63 -5.38
N THR A 24 -52.20 -5.70 -5.64
CA THR A 24 -50.77 -5.79 -5.38
C THR A 24 -50.10 -4.67 -6.15
N LYS A 25 -49.78 -3.57 -5.45
CA LYS A 25 -48.88 -2.55 -5.95
C LYS A 25 -47.59 -3.27 -6.31
N LYS A 26 -47.33 -3.36 -7.61
CA LYS A 26 -46.09 -3.80 -8.22
C LYS A 26 -44.95 -3.16 -7.41
N ALA A 27 -44.10 -4.00 -6.81
CA ALA A 27 -42.94 -3.52 -6.05
C ALA A 27 -42.18 -2.55 -6.96
N ALA A 28 -42.00 -1.31 -6.48
CA ALA A 28 -41.27 -0.30 -7.20
C ALA A 28 -39.88 -0.88 -7.53
N ALA A 29 -39.53 -0.89 -8.81
CA ALA A 29 -38.22 -1.32 -9.26
C ALA A 29 -37.14 -0.58 -8.43
N PRO A 30 -36.06 -1.27 -8.00
CA PRO A 30 -35.03 -0.64 -7.21
C PRO A 30 -34.52 0.58 -7.95
N LYS A 31 -34.73 1.77 -7.37
CA LYS A 31 -34.22 3.03 -7.92
C LYS A 31 -32.73 2.85 -8.14
N ARG A 32 -32.30 2.88 -9.41
CA ARG A 32 -30.88 2.81 -9.78
C ARG A 32 -30.18 3.91 -8.99
N LYS A 33 -29.21 3.52 -8.14
CA LYS A 33 -28.42 4.47 -7.35
C LYS A 33 -27.79 5.44 -8.34
N THR A 34 -28.20 6.70 -8.31
CA THR A 34 -27.59 7.78 -9.08
C THR A 34 -26.12 7.81 -8.71
N LYS A 35 -25.23 7.69 -9.71
CA LYS A 35 -23.79 7.79 -9.49
C LYS A 35 -23.53 9.17 -8.88
N LYS A 36 -23.22 9.22 -7.58
CA LYS A 36 -22.77 10.47 -6.95
C LYS A 36 -21.53 10.90 -7.72
N VAL A 37 -21.62 12.05 -8.39
CA VAL A 37 -20.47 12.68 -9.04
C VAL A 37 -19.51 13.02 -7.91
N LEU A 38 -18.43 12.25 -7.77
CA LEU A 38 -17.41 12.51 -6.75
C LEU A 38 -16.98 13.97 -6.89
N THR A 39 -16.93 14.68 -5.76
CA THR A 39 -16.32 16.01 -5.71
C THR A 39 -14.85 15.90 -6.14
N PRO A 40 -14.23 16.98 -6.67
CA PRO A 40 -12.83 16.93 -7.11
C PRO A 40 -11.90 16.39 -6.00
N GLU A 41 -12.14 16.75 -4.75
CA GLU A 41 -11.36 16.25 -3.60
C GLU A 41 -11.53 14.74 -3.35
N GLU A 42 -12.73 14.20 -3.54
CA GLU A 42 -12.96 12.77 -3.38
C GLU A 42 -12.26 11.97 -4.48
N LYS A 43 -12.19 12.52 -5.71
CA LYS A 43 -11.44 11.90 -6.82
C LYS A 43 -9.95 11.87 -6.51
N GLU A 44 -9.39 12.96 -6.00
CA GLU A 44 -7.98 13.01 -5.62
C GLU A 44 -7.64 12.02 -4.50
N LYS A 45 -8.51 11.88 -3.49
CA LYS A 45 -8.36 10.88 -2.43
C LYS A 45 -8.44 9.45 -2.98
N ALA A 46 -9.34 9.19 -3.94
CA ALA A 46 -9.45 7.90 -4.60
C ALA A 46 -8.18 7.59 -5.40
N ASP A 47 -7.70 8.52 -6.23
CA ASP A 47 -6.45 8.41 -6.98
C ASP A 47 -5.27 8.10 -6.05
N LEU A 48 -5.15 8.81 -4.93
CA LEU A 48 -4.07 8.59 -3.97
C LEU A 48 -4.14 7.19 -3.35
N ARG A 49 -5.34 6.65 -3.10
CA ARG A 49 -5.51 5.28 -2.61
C ARG A 49 -5.10 4.26 -3.67
N GLU A 50 -5.48 4.47 -4.91
CA GLU A 50 -5.11 3.60 -6.04
C GLU A 50 -3.59 3.62 -6.28
N LEU A 51 -2.99 4.81 -6.29
CA LEU A 51 -1.53 4.96 -6.41
C LEU A 51 -0.80 4.26 -5.26
N LYS A 52 -1.32 4.35 -4.02
CA LYS A 52 -0.73 3.63 -2.86
C LYS A 52 -0.82 2.11 -3.01
N LYS A 53 -1.91 1.59 -3.57
CA LYS A 53 -2.07 0.14 -3.84
C LYS A 53 -1.09 -0.32 -4.91
N MET A 54 -0.97 0.42 -6.01
CA MET A 54 -0.06 0.09 -7.11
C MET A 54 1.43 0.25 -6.76
N ALA A 55 1.77 1.15 -5.84
CA ALA A 55 3.16 1.53 -5.58
C ALA A 55 3.95 0.55 -4.70
N LEU A 56 3.36 -0.61 -4.32
CA LEU A 56 4.00 -1.64 -3.49
C LEU A 56 4.76 -1.00 -2.31
N LEU A 57 4.07 -0.19 -1.50
CA LEU A 57 4.71 0.59 -0.43
C LEU A 57 5.29 -0.27 0.69
N LYS A 58 4.68 -1.44 0.93
CA LYS A 58 5.14 -2.40 1.93
C LYS A 58 6.18 -3.31 1.28
N GLY A 59 7.45 -3.10 1.63
CA GLY A 59 8.56 -3.97 1.26
C GLY A 59 8.73 -5.13 2.23
N PRO A 60 9.80 -5.93 2.08
CA PRO A 60 10.12 -7.00 3.02
C PRO A 60 10.48 -6.41 4.39
N THR A 61 10.24 -7.19 5.43
CA THR A 61 10.67 -6.85 6.80
C THR A 61 12.18 -6.90 6.87
N ARG A 62 12.80 -5.80 7.32
CA ARG A 62 14.26 -5.68 7.45
C ARG A 62 14.66 -5.85 8.90
N LEU A 63 15.78 -6.55 9.10
CA LEU A 63 16.50 -6.65 10.35
C LEU A 63 17.28 -5.35 10.64
N PRO A 64 17.64 -5.09 11.91
CA PRO A 64 18.45 -3.91 12.27
C PRO A 64 19.87 -4.01 11.68
N GLU A 65 20.29 -2.97 10.94
CA GLU A 65 21.57 -2.94 10.20
C GLU A 65 22.69 -2.19 10.93
N SER A 66 22.41 -1.55 12.06
CA SER A 66 23.44 -0.86 12.85
C SER A 66 23.60 -1.53 14.21
N ALA A 67 24.82 -1.54 14.74
CA ALA A 67 25.12 -2.08 16.06
C ALA A 67 24.22 -1.48 17.15
N TRP A 68 23.98 -0.17 17.08
CA TRP A 68 23.03 0.53 17.94
C TRP A 68 21.60 0.02 17.77
N ALA A 69 21.12 -0.14 16.53
CA ALA A 69 19.75 -0.63 16.31
C ALA A 69 19.58 -2.07 16.81
N VAL A 70 20.57 -2.94 16.60
CA VAL A 70 20.60 -4.31 17.14
C VAL A 70 20.53 -4.27 18.68
N TYR A 71 21.36 -3.43 19.30
CA TYR A 71 21.37 -3.29 20.74
C TYR A 71 20.03 -2.77 21.28
N VAL A 72 19.46 -1.74 20.65
CA VAL A 72 18.16 -1.20 21.02
C VAL A 72 17.08 -2.26 20.89
N THR A 73 17.01 -3.01 19.78
CA THR A 73 15.98 -4.05 19.61
C THR A 73 16.08 -5.15 20.68
N ASN A 74 17.29 -5.47 21.12
CA ASN A 74 17.51 -6.50 22.14
C ASN A 74 17.18 -6.00 23.56
N ASN A 75 17.33 -4.70 23.82
CA ASN A 75 17.20 -4.12 25.16
C ASN A 75 15.91 -3.31 25.38
N ILE A 76 15.22 -2.91 24.30
CA ILE A 76 13.97 -2.15 24.38
C ILE A 76 12.79 -3.12 24.48
N GLY A 77 12.54 -3.61 25.69
CA GLY A 77 11.37 -4.43 25.97
C GLY A 77 10.05 -3.66 25.89
N ALA A 78 8.94 -4.40 25.77
CA ALA A 78 7.61 -3.87 26.06
C ALA A 78 7.56 -3.51 27.55
N GLY A 79 7.43 -2.23 27.85
CA GLY A 79 7.48 -1.70 29.19
C GLY A 79 6.66 -0.42 29.28
N GLU A 80 6.27 -0.07 30.49
CA GLU A 80 5.47 1.11 30.78
C GLU A 80 6.36 2.37 30.75
N GLY A 81 5.76 3.51 30.40
CA GLY A 81 6.45 4.80 30.29
C GLY A 81 6.85 5.22 28.88
N LYS A 82 7.32 6.47 28.75
CA LYS A 82 7.65 7.10 27.46
C LYS A 82 8.84 6.39 26.81
N VAL A 83 8.69 6.04 25.53
CA VAL A 83 9.74 5.37 24.74
C VAL A 83 11.04 6.18 24.71
N THR A 84 10.93 7.52 24.71
CA THR A 84 12.09 8.43 24.67
C THR A 84 13.00 8.30 25.89
N GLU A 85 12.43 8.14 27.09
CA GLU A 85 13.19 8.00 28.34
C GLU A 85 13.91 6.65 28.40
N ARG A 86 13.23 5.59 27.93
CA ARG A 86 13.83 4.25 27.80
C ARG A 86 15.00 4.24 26.83
N ILE A 87 14.86 4.85 25.65
CA ILE A 87 15.95 4.97 24.68
C ILE A 87 17.13 5.72 25.28
N LYS A 88 16.89 6.79 26.06
CA LYS A 88 17.95 7.53 26.75
C LYS A 88 18.72 6.61 27.71
N GLY A 89 18.02 5.83 28.53
CA GLY A 89 18.67 4.83 29.41
C GLY A 89 19.48 3.77 28.63
N VAL A 90 18.94 3.24 27.53
CA VAL A 90 19.65 2.29 26.67
C VAL A 90 20.87 2.94 26.02
N SER A 91 20.82 4.23 25.68
CA SER A 91 21.95 4.94 25.07
C SER A 91 23.13 5.10 26.02
N SER A 92 22.88 5.41 27.30
CA SER A 92 23.93 5.45 28.32
C SER A 92 24.60 4.09 28.48
N ARG A 93 23.81 3.02 28.58
CA ARG A 93 24.34 1.64 28.67
C ARG A 93 25.17 1.25 27.45
N PHE A 94 24.74 1.64 26.25
CA PHE A 94 25.49 1.36 25.02
C PHE A 94 26.85 2.08 24.98
N ALA A 95 26.92 3.29 25.54
CA ALA A 95 28.18 4.02 25.63
C ALA A 95 29.18 3.29 26.56
N GLU A 96 28.69 2.74 27.66
CA GLU A 96 29.44 1.99 28.69
C GLU A 96 29.91 0.60 28.24
N LEU A 97 29.37 0.05 27.14
CA LEU A 97 29.78 -1.27 26.64
C LEU A 97 31.27 -1.32 26.28
N SER A 98 31.87 -2.49 26.53
CA SER A 98 33.25 -2.79 26.12
C SER A 98 33.39 -2.81 24.60
N GLU A 99 34.62 -2.66 24.10
CA GLU A 99 34.89 -2.72 22.66
C GLU A 99 34.54 -4.09 22.06
N SER A 100 34.78 -5.17 22.81
CA SER A 100 34.45 -6.54 22.38
C SER A 100 32.95 -6.75 22.15
N GLU A 101 32.10 -6.22 23.02
CA GLU A 101 30.64 -6.30 22.88
C GLU A 101 30.16 -5.44 21.70
N LYS A 102 30.74 -4.25 21.54
CA LYS A 102 30.47 -3.38 20.38
C LYS A 102 30.86 -4.08 19.07
N GLU A 103 31.93 -4.85 19.05
CA GLU A 103 32.36 -5.63 17.88
C GLU A 103 31.41 -6.80 17.58
N GLY A 104 30.96 -7.54 18.59
CA GLY A 104 29.94 -8.58 18.42
C GLY A 104 28.63 -8.02 17.84
N LEU A 105 28.21 -6.83 18.29
CA LEU A 105 27.04 -6.13 17.75
C LEU A 105 27.25 -5.66 16.30
N LYS A 106 28.46 -5.20 15.95
CA LYS A 106 28.81 -4.85 14.55
C LYS A 106 28.78 -6.07 13.64
N SER A 107 29.34 -7.21 14.09
CA SER A 107 29.32 -8.47 13.34
C SER A 107 27.88 -8.94 13.09
N THR A 108 27.03 -8.87 14.11
CA THR A 108 25.58 -9.17 13.97
C THR A 108 24.90 -8.22 12.99
N ALA A 109 25.18 -6.91 13.10
CA ALA A 109 24.63 -5.90 12.20
C ALA A 109 25.05 -6.12 10.74
N GLN A 110 26.28 -6.55 10.50
CA GLN A 110 26.77 -6.90 9.17
C GLN A 110 26.05 -8.13 8.60
N SER A 111 25.92 -9.20 9.40
CA SER A 111 25.14 -10.39 9.00
C SER A 111 23.68 -10.03 8.65
N ASN A 112 23.06 -9.16 9.45
CA ASN A 112 21.71 -8.64 9.18
C ASN A 112 21.66 -7.82 7.89
N HIS A 113 22.69 -7.03 7.60
CA HIS A 113 22.77 -6.25 6.36
C HIS A 113 22.77 -7.16 5.14
N ASP A 114 23.58 -8.21 5.16
CA ASP A 114 23.67 -9.19 4.07
C ASP A 114 22.35 -9.98 3.92
N ALA A 115 21.76 -10.41 5.04
CA ALA A 115 20.44 -11.04 5.04
C ALA A 115 19.34 -10.12 4.48
N ASN A 116 19.35 -8.83 4.82
CA ASN A 116 18.40 -7.85 4.31
C ASN A 116 18.57 -7.60 2.81
N LYS A 117 19.82 -7.59 2.31
CA LYS A 117 20.11 -7.46 0.89
C LYS A 117 19.53 -8.64 0.11
N ASN A 118 19.75 -9.86 0.60
CA ASN A 118 19.23 -11.09 -0.01
C ASN A 118 17.69 -11.13 0.05
N THR A 119 17.11 -10.85 1.21
CA THR A 119 15.64 -10.79 1.39
C THR A 119 15.01 -9.75 0.46
N ARG A 120 15.66 -8.60 0.30
CA ARG A 120 15.22 -7.56 -0.63
C ARG A 120 15.28 -8.04 -2.07
N GLN A 121 16.37 -8.70 -2.47
CA GLN A 121 16.52 -9.21 -3.81
C GLN A 121 15.45 -10.27 -4.12
N GLN A 122 15.25 -11.25 -3.23
CA GLN A 122 14.22 -12.28 -3.35
C GLN A 122 12.81 -11.67 -3.45
N TRP A 123 12.52 -10.63 -2.66
CA TRP A 123 11.24 -9.92 -2.73
C TRP A 123 11.05 -9.18 -4.07
N VAL A 124 12.11 -8.62 -4.64
CA VAL A 124 12.05 -8.02 -5.99
C VAL A 124 11.82 -9.12 -7.03
N GLU A 125 12.56 -10.22 -6.93
CA GLU A 125 12.47 -11.34 -7.87
C GLU A 125 11.11 -12.04 -7.84
N SER A 126 10.45 -12.10 -6.68
CA SER A 126 9.12 -12.68 -6.51
C SER A 126 8.01 -11.90 -7.24
N HIS A 127 8.28 -10.66 -7.66
CA HIS A 127 7.33 -9.84 -8.40
C HIS A 127 7.66 -9.82 -9.90
N PRO A 128 6.64 -9.75 -10.78
CA PRO A 128 6.84 -9.50 -12.19
C PRO A 128 7.56 -8.16 -12.44
N VAL A 129 8.43 -8.13 -13.44
CA VAL A 129 9.21 -6.94 -13.83
C VAL A 129 8.27 -5.75 -14.16
N GLU A 130 7.16 -6.02 -14.83
CA GLU A 130 6.14 -5.02 -15.16
C GLU A 130 5.46 -4.43 -13.93
N ALA A 131 5.19 -5.26 -12.90
CA ALA A 131 4.59 -4.80 -11.66
C ALA A 131 5.53 -3.81 -10.94
N ILE A 132 6.83 -4.08 -10.95
CA ILE A 132 7.86 -3.19 -10.38
C ILE A 132 7.96 -1.88 -11.19
N TYR A 133 7.89 -1.95 -12.52
CA TYR A 133 7.85 -0.77 -13.37
C TYR A 133 6.66 0.14 -13.05
N ILE A 134 5.46 -0.43 -12.99
CA ILE A 134 4.21 0.28 -12.67
C ILE A 134 4.29 0.85 -11.25
N ALA A 135 4.81 0.08 -10.29
CA ALA A 135 4.99 0.55 -8.92
C ALA A 135 5.88 1.79 -8.85
N ASN A 136 6.99 1.80 -9.58
CA ASN A 136 7.89 2.94 -9.66
C ASN A 136 7.25 4.18 -10.31
N ILE A 137 6.44 4.00 -11.35
CA ILE A 137 5.62 5.09 -11.92
C ILE A 137 4.65 5.64 -10.87
N ALA A 138 3.95 4.76 -10.16
CA ALA A 138 3.01 5.13 -9.12
C ALA A 138 3.70 5.88 -7.98
N ARG A 139 4.89 5.46 -7.55
CA ARG A 139 5.71 6.17 -6.53
C ARG A 139 6.10 7.58 -6.97
N ARG A 140 6.52 7.77 -8.23
CA ARG A 140 6.81 9.11 -8.78
C ARG A 140 5.58 10.00 -8.85
N ARG A 141 4.43 9.45 -9.24
CA ARG A 141 3.15 10.19 -9.26
C ARG A 141 2.73 10.58 -7.84
N LEU A 142 2.82 9.64 -6.91
CA LEU A 142 2.48 9.87 -5.50
C LEU A 142 3.34 10.97 -4.89
N ALA A 143 4.64 10.93 -5.10
CA ALA A 143 5.53 11.94 -4.56
C ALA A 143 5.30 13.35 -5.12
N ARG A 144 4.97 13.47 -6.42
CA ARG A 144 4.53 14.74 -7.02
C ARG A 144 3.23 15.24 -6.38
N LYS A 145 2.23 14.38 -6.23
CA LYS A 145 0.96 14.75 -5.58
C LYS A 145 1.14 15.11 -4.10
N THR A 146 2.08 14.50 -3.40
CA THR A 146 2.33 14.74 -1.96
C THR A 146 3.50 15.70 -1.68
N ASN A 147 4.07 16.34 -2.70
CA ASN A 147 5.24 17.24 -2.58
C ASN A 147 6.40 16.65 -1.75
N LYS A 148 6.66 15.34 -1.88
CA LYS A 148 7.75 14.68 -1.17
C LYS A 148 9.05 14.91 -1.92
N SER A 149 10.05 15.46 -1.23
CA SER A 149 11.39 15.70 -1.81
C SER A 149 12.15 14.41 -2.11
N ARG A 150 12.04 13.40 -1.24
CA ARG A 150 12.76 12.12 -1.38
C ARG A 150 11.90 11.04 -2.03
N LEU A 151 12.45 10.44 -3.09
CA LEU A 151 11.85 9.35 -3.86
C LEU A 151 12.57 8.04 -3.57
N TYR A 152 11.83 7.03 -3.10
CA TYR A 152 12.37 5.68 -2.90
C TYR A 152 11.83 4.75 -3.99
N LEU A 153 12.64 4.46 -5.01
CA LEU A 153 12.26 3.56 -6.10
C LEU A 153 12.71 2.13 -5.79
N ILE A 154 11.99 1.15 -6.34
CA ILE A 154 12.41 -0.24 -6.36
C ILE A 154 13.42 -0.38 -7.50
N HIS A 155 14.62 -0.83 -7.18
CA HIS A 155 15.64 -1.13 -8.16
C HIS A 155 15.56 -2.62 -8.50
N ASP A 156 15.50 -2.92 -9.80
CA ASP A 156 15.48 -4.26 -10.34
C ASP A 156 16.37 -4.26 -11.60
N GLU A 157 17.38 -5.11 -11.60
CA GLU A 157 18.40 -5.19 -12.65
C GLU A 157 17.86 -5.83 -13.94
N ARG A 158 16.71 -6.51 -13.88
CA ARG A 158 16.02 -7.10 -15.04
C ARG A 158 15.40 -6.03 -15.95
N LEU A 159 15.16 -4.82 -15.43
CA LEU A 159 14.62 -3.73 -16.23
C LEU A 159 15.70 -3.12 -17.13
N PRO A 160 15.41 -2.92 -18.44
CA PRO A 160 16.34 -2.22 -19.31
C PRO A 160 16.56 -0.79 -18.82
N LYS A 161 17.83 -0.38 -18.81
CA LYS A 161 18.20 1.00 -18.51
C LYS A 161 17.63 1.92 -19.59
N ARG A 162 17.18 3.12 -19.19
CA ARG A 162 16.66 4.12 -20.13
C ARG A 162 17.69 4.43 -21.22
N ALA A 163 17.22 4.66 -22.44
CA ALA A 163 18.06 5.16 -23.52
C ALA A 163 18.73 6.48 -23.10
N ARG A 164 20.00 6.64 -23.48
CA ARG A 164 20.77 7.86 -23.22
C ARG A 164 20.42 8.90 -24.29
N THR A 165 20.41 10.17 -23.92
CA THR A 165 20.25 11.28 -24.87
C THR A 165 21.54 11.45 -25.69
N ALA A 166 21.44 12.04 -26.88
CA ALA A 166 22.61 12.32 -27.72
C ALA A 166 23.69 13.12 -26.98
N TYR A 167 23.27 14.13 -26.19
CA TYR A 167 24.18 14.90 -25.35
C TYR A 167 24.88 14.04 -24.28
N ALA A 168 24.16 13.10 -23.64
CA ALA A 168 24.79 12.18 -22.67
C ALA A 168 25.80 11.23 -23.33
N LEU A 169 25.58 10.86 -24.60
CA LEU A 169 26.56 10.11 -25.39
C LEU A 169 27.77 10.97 -25.76
N PHE A 170 27.55 12.22 -26.15
CA PHE A 170 28.62 13.19 -26.42
C PHE A 170 29.52 13.38 -25.18
N ILE A 171 28.94 13.66 -24.01
CA ILE A 171 29.69 13.79 -22.76
C ILE A 171 30.47 12.50 -22.46
N LYS A 172 29.85 11.33 -22.61
CA LYS A 172 30.55 10.04 -22.42
C LYS A 172 31.78 9.92 -23.34
N SER A 173 31.68 10.35 -24.59
CA SER A 173 32.78 10.27 -25.57
C SER A 173 33.93 11.26 -25.28
N ARG A 174 33.62 12.42 -24.70
CA ARG A 174 34.61 13.48 -24.42
C ARG A 174 35.17 13.45 -23.00
N PHE A 175 34.48 12.80 -22.06
CA PHE A 175 34.91 12.75 -20.67
C PHE A 175 36.32 12.17 -20.49
N SER A 176 36.69 11.15 -21.27
CA SER A 176 38.06 10.60 -21.25
C SER A 176 39.11 11.61 -21.74
N GLN A 177 38.75 12.46 -22.71
CA GLN A 177 39.66 13.45 -23.30
C GLN A 177 39.90 14.65 -22.37
N VAL A 178 38.88 15.05 -21.61
CA VAL A 178 38.98 16.14 -20.62
C VAL A 178 39.94 15.75 -19.49
N ASN A 179 39.82 14.51 -18.96
CA ASN A 179 40.71 14.04 -17.90
C ASN A 179 42.18 13.89 -18.35
N SER A 180 42.43 13.64 -19.65
CA SER A 180 43.80 13.57 -20.18
C SER A 180 44.44 14.94 -20.43
N GLN A 181 43.67 16.02 -20.58
CA GLN A 181 44.21 17.36 -20.79
C GLN A 181 44.42 18.16 -19.51
N SER A 182 43.76 17.81 -18.40
CA SER A 182 43.97 18.46 -17.09
C SER A 182 45.19 17.92 -16.32
N GLY A 183 45.96 17.01 -16.92
CA GLY A 183 47.13 16.36 -16.30
C GLY A 183 48.44 16.59 -17.06
N SER A 184 48.50 17.58 -17.96
CA SER A 184 49.75 18.08 -18.59
C SER A 184 49.98 19.53 -18.22
#